data_AF-A0A936E5M1-F1
#
_entry.id   AF-A0A936E5M1-F1
#
_cell.length_a   1.000
_cell.length_b   1.000
_cell.length_c   1.000
_cell.angle_alpha   90.00
_cell.angle_beta   90.00
_cell.angle_gamma   90.00
#
_symmetry.space_group_name_H-M   'P 1'
#
loop_
_entity.id
_entity.type
_entity.pdbx_description
1 polymer ?
#
loop_
_entity_poly.entity_id
_entity_poly.type
_entity_poly.pdbx_seq_one_letter_code
_entity_poly.pdbx_strand_id
1 'polypeptide(L)'
;MANPFYQYNLSDRRKMLADEGFVRDDHHIWSHTDGRCIGESVATAITDDAFFRFLNIEPPVLELDEPEIDPQSIADITLSELTN
;
A
#
# COMPACT_ATOMS: atom_id res chain seq x y z
N MET A 1 17.69 -2.31 -3.24
CA MET A 1 16.51 -2.35 -2.35
C MET A 1 15.37 -1.67 -3.07
N ALA A 2 14.48 -2.46 -3.70
CA ALA A 2 13.22 -1.94 -4.21
C ALA A 2 12.32 -1.65 -3.01
N ASN A 3 11.69 -0.48 -2.98
CA ASN A 3 10.77 -0.12 -1.91
C ASN A 3 9.64 -1.19 -1.88
N PRO A 4 9.46 -1.96 -0.79
CA PRO A 4 8.43 -3.01 -0.74
C PRO A 4 7.01 -2.42 -0.71
N PHE A 5 6.90 -1.11 -0.56
CA PHE A 5 5.66 -0.37 -0.69
C PHE A 5 5.61 0.15 -2.12
N TYR A 6 4.76 -0.46 -2.95
CA TYR A 6 4.24 0.23 -4.12
C TYR A 6 3.77 1.61 -3.64
N GLN A 7 4.14 2.64 -4.39
CA GLN A 7 3.53 3.96 -4.24
C GLN A 7 2.91 4.22 -5.59
N TYR A 8 1.59 4.07 -5.68
CA TYR A 8 0.89 4.34 -6.93
C TYR A 8 1.25 5.74 -7.42
N ASN A 9 1.60 5.84 -8.70
CA ASN A 9 1.89 7.13 -9.30
C ASN A 9 0.61 7.98 -9.33
N LEU A 10 0.77 9.29 -9.54
CA LEU A 10 -0.35 10.22 -9.53
C LEU A 10 -1.43 9.86 -10.55
N SER A 11 -1.05 9.37 -11.74
CA SER A 11 -2.01 8.98 -12.78
C SER A 11 -2.88 7.81 -12.35
N ASP A 12 -2.30 6.81 -11.68
CA ASP A 12 -3.04 5.66 -11.16
C ASP A 12 -3.98 6.07 -10.03
N ARG A 13 -3.51 6.92 -9.10
CA ARG A 13 -4.34 7.44 -8.01
C ARG A 13 -5.52 8.27 -8.53
N ARG A 14 -5.31 9.10 -9.57
CA ARG A 14 -6.39 9.85 -10.24
C ARG A 14 -7.42 8.91 -10.88
N LYS A 15 -6.96 7.83 -11.50
CA LYS A 15 -7.84 6.83 -12.08
C LYS A 15 -8.67 6.15 -10.99
N MET A 16 -8.05 5.71 -9.89
CA MET A 16 -8.76 5.11 -8.76
C MET A 16 -9.82 6.04 -8.15
N LEU A 17 -9.51 7.33 -8.01
CA LEU A 17 -10.48 8.34 -7.55
C LEU A 17 -11.67 8.43 -8.52
N ALA A 18 -11.42 8.49 -9.83
CA ALA A 18 -12.47 8.55 -10.84
C ALA A 18 -13.30 7.26 -10.89
N ASP A 19 -12.67 6.09 -10.76
CA ASP A 19 -13.33 4.78 -10.72
C ASP A 19 -14.26 4.67 -9.49
N GLU A 20 -13.86 5.24 -8.35
CA GLU A 20 -14.70 5.38 -7.14
C GLU A 20 -15.71 6.54 -7.22
N GLY A 21 -15.87 7.18 -8.37
CA GLY A 21 -16.89 8.21 -8.60
C GLY A 21 -16.54 9.60 -8.07
N PHE A 22 -15.29 9.86 -7.67
CA PHE A 22 -14.86 11.21 -7.34
C PHE A 22 -14.75 12.06 -8.62
N VAL A 23 -15.15 13.33 -8.51
CA VAL A 23 -15.01 14.32 -9.58
C VAL A 23 -13.97 15.35 -9.15
N ARG A 24 -13.03 15.66 -10.05
CA ARG A 24 -12.01 16.69 -9.85
C ARG A 24 -12.54 18.05 -10.28
N ASP A 25 -12.36 19.05 -9.43
CA ASP A 25 -12.67 20.45 -9.74
C ASP A 25 -11.45 21.24 -10.26
N ASP A 26 -11.67 22.52 -10.59
CA ASP A 26 -10.61 23.42 -11.08
C ASP A 26 -9.57 23.76 -9.99
N HIS A 27 -9.90 23.58 -8.71
CA HIS A 27 -8.98 23.75 -7.58
C HIS A 27 -8.17 22.48 -7.28
N HIS A 28 -8.27 21.45 -8.13
CA HIS A 28 -7.60 20.16 -7.97
C HIS A 28 -8.04 19.42 -6.70
N ILE A 29 -9.29 19.61 -6.30
CA ILE A 29 -9.95 18.89 -5.22
C ILE A 29 -10.82 17.80 -5.84
N TRP A 30 -10.65 16.58 -5.35
CA TRP A 30 -11.50 15.44 -5.68
C TRP A 30 -12.62 15.37 -4.66
N SER A 31 -13.88 15.35 -5.13
CA SER A 31 -15.07 15.30 -4.28
C SER A 31 -15.99 14.17 -4.70
N HIS A 32 -16.56 13.47 -3.72
CA HIS A 32 -17.53 12.40 -3.93
C HIS A 32 -18.90 12.78 -3.35
N THR A 33 -19.97 12.20 -3.87
CA THR A 33 -21.36 12.55 -3.50
C THR A 33 -21.72 12.18 -2.06
N ASP A 34 -20.94 11.30 -1.42
CA ASP A 34 -21.06 10.95 0.01
C ASP A 34 -20.44 11.97 0.97
N GLY A 35 -19.84 13.06 0.44
CA GLY A 35 -19.24 14.13 1.22
C GLY A 35 -17.74 13.97 1.49
N ARG A 36 -17.09 12.90 1.04
CA ARG A 36 -15.62 12.80 1.08
C ARG A 36 -14.97 13.75 0.08
N CYS A 37 -13.88 14.39 0.50
CA CYS A 37 -13.05 15.18 -0.40
C CYS A 37 -11.57 15.06 -0.05
N ILE A 38 -10.72 15.20 -1.07
CA ILE A 38 -9.25 15.19 -0.91
C ILE A 38 -8.61 16.10 -1.95
N GLY A 39 -7.66 16.93 -1.49
CA GLY A 39 -6.83 17.72 -2.41
C GLY A 39 -5.82 16.83 -3.13
N GLU A 40 -5.56 17.08 -4.41
CA GLU A 40 -4.66 16.27 -5.22
C GLU A 40 -3.24 16.17 -4.65
N SER A 41 -2.73 17.24 -4.04
CA SER A 41 -1.44 17.22 -3.34
C SER A 41 -1.42 16.26 -2.16
N VAL A 42 -2.51 16.23 -1.38
CA VAL A 42 -2.68 15.29 -0.25
C VAL A 42 -2.81 13.87 -0.78
N ALA A 43 -3.64 13.66 -1.81
CA ALA A 43 -3.77 12.38 -2.48
C ALA A 43 -2.45 11.88 -3.08
N THR A 44 -1.45 12.72 -3.30
CA THR A 44 -0.10 12.32 -3.74
C THR A 44 0.84 12.02 -2.57
N ALA A 45 0.70 12.78 -1.47
CA ALA A 45 1.62 12.73 -0.33
C ALA A 45 1.34 11.57 0.64
N ILE A 46 0.10 11.09 0.72
CA ILE A 46 -0.25 10.01 1.65
C ILE A 46 0.25 8.64 1.17
N THR A 47 0.39 7.71 2.11
CA THR A 47 0.73 6.31 1.83
C THR A 47 -0.41 5.60 1.09
N ASP A 48 -0.08 4.53 0.37
CA ASP A 48 -1.07 3.73 -0.35
C ASP A 48 -2.14 3.14 0.59
N ASP A 49 -1.76 2.63 1.78
CA ASP A 49 -2.70 2.14 2.80
C ASP A 49 -3.69 3.23 3.25
N ALA A 50 -3.21 4.45 3.52
CA ALA A 50 -4.09 5.56 3.87
C ALA A 50 -5.02 5.97 2.71
N PHE A 51 -4.52 5.89 1.48
CA PHE A 51 -5.29 6.17 0.28
C PHE A 51 -6.40 5.14 0.05
N PHE A 52 -6.09 3.84 0.18
CA PHE A 52 -7.09 2.76 0.07
C PHE A 52 -8.17 2.86 1.15
N ARG A 53 -7.78 3.15 2.40
CA ARG A 53 -8.75 3.40 3.48
C ARG A 53 -9.61 4.62 3.21
N PHE A 54 -9.04 5.69 2.66
CA PHE A 54 -9.81 6.87 2.27
C PHE A 54 -10.83 6.54 1.18
N LEU A 55 -10.43 5.75 0.17
CA LEU A 55 -11.31 5.27 -0.89
C LEU A 55 -12.35 4.24 -0.40
N ASN A 56 -12.12 3.64 0.76
CA ASN A 56 -12.93 2.54 1.31
C ASN A 56 -12.94 1.31 0.40
N ILE A 57 -11.77 1.01 -0.18
CA ILE A 57 -11.55 -0.18 -1.01
C ILE A 57 -10.48 -1.06 -0.37
N GLU A 58 -10.53 -2.36 -0.69
CA GLU A 58 -9.56 -3.32 -0.18
C GLU A 58 -8.20 -3.13 -0.89
N PRO A 59 -7.09 -3.02 -0.13
CA PRO A 59 -5.77 -2.96 -0.74
C PRO A 59 -5.49 -4.29 -1.47
N PRO A 60 -4.71 -4.26 -2.56
CA PRO A 60 -4.31 -5.49 -3.25
C PRO A 60 -3.54 -6.39 -2.27
N VAL A 61 -3.91 -7.68 -2.23
CA VAL A 61 -3.18 -8.68 -1.46
C VAL A 61 -1.80 -8.83 -2.10
N LEU A 62 -0.77 -8.40 -1.37
CA LEU A 62 0.60 -8.72 -1.74
C LEU A 62 0.81 -10.19 -1.39
N GLU A 63 0.96 -11.03 -2.40
CA GLU A 63 1.59 -12.34 -2.21
C GLU A 63 3.04 -12.07 -1.80
N LEU A 64 3.26 -11.94 -0.50
CA LEU A 64 4.60 -12.01 0.06
C LEU A 64 5.02 -13.47 -0.17
N ASP A 65 5.98 -13.69 -1.07
CA ASP A 65 6.69 -14.96 -1.13
C ASP A 65 7.08 -15.31 0.31
N GLU A 66 6.49 -16.38 0.85
CA GLU A 66 6.86 -16.85 2.19
C GLU A 66 8.38 -17.00 2.18
N PRO A 67 9.10 -16.44 3.17
CA PRO A 67 10.53 -16.70 3.24
C PRO A 67 10.68 -18.20 3.32
N GLU A 68 11.28 -18.80 2.30
CA GLU A 68 11.61 -20.22 2.30
C GLU A 68 12.51 -20.44 3.51
N ILE A 69 11.92 -20.91 4.61
CA ILE A 69 12.66 -21.23 5.83
C ILE A 69 13.51 -22.43 5.44
N ASP A 70 14.76 -22.20 5.08
CA ASP A 70 15.71 -23.26 4.82
C ASP A 70 15.84 -24.10 6.11
N PRO A 71 15.33 -25.34 6.13
CA PRO A 71 15.39 -26.19 7.32
C PRO A 71 16.83 -26.52 7.72
N GLN A 72 17.82 -26.31 6.85
CA GLN A 72 19.24 -26.47 7.20
C GLN A 72 19.75 -25.36 8.12
N SER A 73 19.18 -24.15 8.09
CA SER A 73 19.61 -23.04 8.95
C SER A 73 19.24 -23.24 10.43
N ILE A 74 18.27 -24.10 10.74
CA ILE A 74 17.85 -24.41 12.12
C ILE A 74 18.84 -25.39 12.78
N ALA A 75 19.50 -26.24 11.98
CA ALA A 75 20.43 -27.25 12.50
C ALA A 75 21.68 -26.63 13.17
N ASP A 76 22.17 -25.50 12.68
CA ASP A 76 23.37 -24.84 13.24
C ASP A 76 23.14 -24.16 14.62
N ILE A 77 21.89 -23.77 14.92
CA ILE A 77 21.54 -23.12 16.19
C ILE A 77 21.53 -24.15 17.33
N THR A 78 21.02 -25.35 17.08
CA THR A 78 20.80 -26.36 18.12
C THR A 78 22.06 -27.10 18.57
N LEU A 79 23.13 -27.12 17.76
CA LEU A 79 24.38 -27.79 18.12
C LEU A 79 25.31 -26.91 18.98
N SER A 80 25.20 -25.59 18.89
CA SER A 80 26.05 -24.65 19.62
C SER A 80 25.67 -24.51 21.11
N GLU A 81 24.45 -24.89 21.49
CA GLU A 81 23.94 -24.80 22.87
C GLU A 81 24.08 -26.11 23.68
N LEU A 82 24.50 -27.21 23.05
CA LEU A 82 24.66 -28.52 23.71
C LEU A 82 26.11 -28.87 24.10
N THR A 83 27.08 -27.99 23.82
CA THR A 83 28.52 -28.23 24.13
C THR A 83 29.13 -27.21 25.10
N ASN A 84 28.40 -26.79 26.14
CA ASN A 84 29.00 -26.13 27.30
C ASN A 84 28.57 -26.79 28.62
#